data_AF-A0A8T4AZ58-F1
#
_entry.id   AF-A0A8T4AZ58-F1
#
_cell.length_a   1.000
_cell.length_b   1.000
_cell.length_c   1.000
_cell.angle_alpha   90.00
_cell.angle_beta   90.00
_cell.angle_gamma   90.00
#
_symmetry.space_group_name_H-M   'P 1'
#
loop_
_entity.id
_entity.type
_entity.pdbx_description
1 polymer ?
#
loop_
_entity_poly.entity_id
_entity_poly.type
_entity_poly.pdbx_seq_one_letter_code
_entity_poly.pdbx_strand_id
1 'polypeptide(L)'
;MARAGFLLWVALLAFGLPEVFAGTGAGWLTRPDVYILAIPLYALHFLLLCHLALKARRTSWPALFLLGIVFGLYETWITKVVWSGYPDSDGFAMGSFGPWFGIHETVGLILFYHAITSFLLPLAVLTRLFPAYAARFPAPDWIFGATRWALLRRIGLALIWGLISGHNMPDPRLYLVSWLPMLALLAFGYWRLKHTLAARPILSRFGLWAGGIWLAILYIASWPALRTEAIPPAPALGITLGLYIVVALLFWWQKKHEPASQSLLPAPARMPFFWLLIVFFIGLATSVGISAGVGLAAGLAVLPFLAMVAIGAGLFFWLVVWRGLIRRC
;
A
#
# COMPACT_ATOMS: atom_id res chain seq x y z
N MET A 1 21.13 -8.15 15.34
CA MET A 1 20.56 -6.78 15.40
C MET A 1 20.17 -6.20 14.03
N ALA A 2 21.04 -6.23 13.00
CA ALA A 2 20.73 -5.67 11.67
C ALA A 2 19.43 -6.20 11.02
N ARG A 3 19.13 -7.50 11.16
CA ARG A 3 17.90 -8.10 10.61
C ARG A 3 16.63 -7.57 11.25
N ALA A 4 16.60 -7.42 12.58
CA ALA A 4 15.44 -6.89 13.29
C ALA A 4 15.21 -5.41 12.92
N GLY A 5 16.28 -4.62 12.86
CA GLY A 5 16.21 -3.23 12.39
C GLY A 5 15.67 -3.11 10.96
N PHE A 6 16.08 -4.01 10.05
CA PHE A 6 15.54 -4.04 8.70
C PHE A 6 14.04 -4.39 8.65
N LEU A 7 13.61 -5.41 9.40
CA LEU A 7 12.19 -5.78 9.45
C LEU A 7 11.32 -4.65 10.03
N LEU A 8 11.80 -3.97 11.08
CA LEU A 8 11.13 -2.80 11.63
C LEU A 8 11.05 -1.66 10.61
N TRP A 9 12.12 -1.42 9.86
CA TRP A 9 12.13 -0.40 8.83
C TRP A 9 11.16 -0.71 7.68
N VAL A 10 11.08 -1.98 7.26
CA VAL A 10 10.06 -2.45 6.30
C VAL A 10 8.66 -2.27 6.86
N ALA A 11 8.45 -2.56 8.14
CA ALA A 11 7.16 -2.38 8.81
C ALA A 11 6.72 -0.91 8.79
N LEU A 12 7.63 0.02 9.15
CA LEU A 12 7.38 1.46 9.10
C LEU A 12 7.11 1.95 7.68
N LEU A 13 7.78 1.40 6.67
CA LEU A 13 7.54 1.75 5.28
C LEU A 13 6.16 1.28 4.80
N ALA A 14 5.81 0.02 5.09
CA ALA A 14 4.54 -0.58 4.68
C ALA A 14 3.34 0.07 5.37
N PHE A 15 3.47 0.50 6.63
CA PHE A 15 2.44 1.23 7.38
C PHE A 15 2.43 2.74 7.10
N GLY A 16 3.61 3.37 7.04
CA GLY A 16 3.71 4.83 6.95
C GLY A 16 3.22 5.40 5.63
N LEU A 17 3.52 4.73 4.52
CA LEU A 17 3.07 5.15 3.19
C LEU A 17 1.55 5.16 3.01
N PRO A 18 0.78 4.16 3.46
CA PRO A 18 -0.68 4.22 3.42
C PRO A 18 -1.28 5.08 4.53
N GLU A 19 -0.85 4.96 5.79
CA GLU A 19 -1.60 5.56 6.91
C GLU A 19 -1.15 6.97 7.25
N VAL A 20 0.16 7.14 7.41
CA VAL A 20 0.69 8.46 7.76
C VAL A 20 0.48 9.39 6.58
N PHE A 21 0.78 8.93 5.35
CA PHE A 21 0.64 9.79 4.17
C PHE A 21 -0.81 9.93 3.66
N ALA A 22 -1.76 9.07 4.08
CA ALA A 22 -3.19 9.28 3.85
C ALA A 22 -3.76 10.45 4.62
N GLY A 23 -3.13 10.85 5.73
CA GLY A 23 -3.82 11.66 6.72
C GLY A 23 -4.61 10.85 7.77
N THR A 24 -4.69 9.52 7.68
CA THR A 24 -5.49 8.70 8.62
C THR A 24 -4.71 8.31 9.87
N GLY A 25 -3.38 8.30 9.80
CA GLY A 25 -2.46 8.01 10.90
C GLY A 25 -2.11 9.22 11.77
N ALA A 26 -2.99 10.22 11.92
CA ALA A 26 -2.71 11.38 12.77
C ALA A 26 -2.42 10.94 14.21
N GLY A 27 -1.30 11.42 14.77
CA GLY A 27 -0.92 11.07 16.14
C GLY A 27 -0.53 9.60 16.33
N TRP A 28 -0.14 8.89 15.27
CA TRP A 28 0.25 7.47 15.34
C TRP A 28 1.31 7.16 16.42
N LEU A 29 2.15 8.13 16.77
CA LEU A 29 3.18 7.97 17.79
C LEU A 29 2.66 7.70 19.20
N THR A 30 1.43 8.14 19.51
CA THR A 30 0.85 8.04 20.86
C THR A 30 -0.21 6.95 20.96
N ARG A 31 -0.45 6.20 19.88
CA ARG A 31 -1.55 5.25 19.73
C ARG A 31 -1.08 3.81 19.92
N PRO A 32 -1.38 3.15 21.06
CA PRO A 32 -0.93 1.77 21.30
C PRO A 32 -1.41 0.78 20.25
N ASP A 33 -2.64 0.96 19.75
CA ASP A 33 -3.27 0.17 18.70
C ASP A 33 -2.45 0.17 17.40
N VAL A 34 -1.79 1.28 17.08
CA VAL A 34 -0.90 1.36 15.90
C VAL A 34 0.27 0.38 16.04
N TYR A 35 0.87 0.30 17.22
CA TYR A 35 2.07 -0.53 17.44
C TYR A 35 1.75 -2.02 17.59
N ILE A 36 0.61 -2.36 18.19
CA ILE A 36 0.24 -3.75 18.46
C ILE A 36 -0.55 -4.39 17.32
N LEU A 37 -1.30 -3.59 16.56
CA LEU A 37 -2.17 -4.06 15.48
C LEU A 37 -1.72 -3.54 14.12
N ALA A 38 -1.77 -2.24 13.87
CA ALA A 38 -1.62 -1.70 12.50
C ALA A 38 -0.23 -1.98 11.91
N ILE A 39 0.85 -1.58 12.58
CA ILE A 39 2.22 -1.81 12.08
C ILE A 39 2.49 -3.32 11.86
N PRO A 40 2.22 -4.22 12.83
CA PRO A 40 2.38 -5.66 12.63
C PRO A 40 1.52 -6.20 11.48
N LEU A 41 0.25 -5.79 11.38
CA LEU A 41 -0.67 -6.23 10.33
C LEU A 41 -0.10 -5.91 8.94
N TYR A 42 0.33 -4.67 8.70
CA TYR A 42 0.86 -4.24 7.40
C TYR A 42 2.18 -4.93 7.10
N ALA A 43 3.08 -5.00 8.09
CA ALA A 43 4.38 -5.64 7.93
C ALA A 43 4.26 -7.12 7.57
N LEU A 44 3.38 -7.85 8.25
CA LEU A 44 3.18 -9.28 8.02
C LEU A 44 2.57 -9.54 6.65
N HIS A 45 1.52 -8.81 6.27
CA HIS A 45 0.97 -8.92 4.90
C HIS A 45 2.06 -8.67 3.87
N PHE A 46 2.80 -7.57 4.00
CA PHE A 46 3.86 -7.22 3.07
C PHE A 46 4.90 -8.34 2.92
N LEU A 47 5.42 -8.85 4.05
CA LEU A 47 6.49 -9.85 4.06
C LEU A 47 6.00 -11.23 3.58
N LEU A 48 4.80 -11.65 3.97
CA LEU A 48 4.21 -12.93 3.55
C LEU A 48 3.90 -12.92 2.05
N LEU A 49 3.34 -11.82 1.52
CA LEU A 49 3.03 -11.69 0.10
C LEU A 49 4.30 -11.59 -0.75
N CYS A 50 5.32 -10.85 -0.30
CA CYS A 50 6.64 -10.88 -0.94
C CYS A 50 7.25 -12.28 -0.96
N HIS A 51 7.12 -13.03 0.14
CA HIS A 51 7.58 -14.42 0.17
C HIS A 51 6.79 -15.29 -0.81
N LEU A 52 5.46 -15.16 -0.86
CA LEU A 52 4.60 -15.91 -1.77
C LEU A 52 4.97 -15.66 -3.23
N ALA A 53 5.21 -14.40 -3.62
CA ALA A 53 5.66 -14.04 -4.96
C ALA A 53 6.95 -14.78 -5.35
N LEU A 54 7.93 -14.81 -4.45
CA LEU A 54 9.22 -15.47 -4.67
C LEU A 54 9.08 -17.00 -4.71
N LYS A 55 8.32 -17.59 -3.77
CA LYS A 55 8.07 -19.03 -3.73
C LYS A 55 7.31 -19.52 -4.95
N ALA A 56 6.33 -18.75 -5.41
CA ALA A 56 5.55 -19.03 -6.62
C ALA A 56 6.33 -18.74 -7.91
N ARG A 57 7.51 -18.11 -7.83
CA ARG A 57 8.28 -17.57 -8.96
C ARG A 57 7.44 -16.65 -9.84
N ARG A 58 6.61 -15.80 -9.23
CA ARG A 58 5.69 -14.87 -9.91
C ARG A 58 5.92 -13.47 -9.37
N THR A 59 6.94 -12.81 -9.91
CA THR A 59 7.38 -11.48 -9.48
C THR A 59 7.13 -10.40 -10.53
N SER A 60 6.41 -10.70 -11.62
CA SER A 60 6.03 -9.69 -12.61
C SER A 60 5.10 -8.63 -11.99
N TRP A 61 5.08 -7.42 -12.58
CA TRP A 61 4.20 -6.34 -12.11
C TRP A 61 2.71 -6.76 -12.00
N PRO A 62 2.11 -7.49 -12.96
CA PRO A 62 0.74 -7.99 -12.80
C PRO A 62 0.56 -8.94 -11.61
N ALA A 63 1.51 -9.86 -11.40
CA ALA A 63 1.45 -10.79 -10.26
C ALA A 63 1.57 -10.06 -8.92
N LEU A 64 2.49 -9.08 -8.84
CA LEU A 64 2.66 -8.25 -7.65
C LEU A 64 1.44 -7.36 -7.39
N PHE A 65 0.82 -6.82 -8.43
CA PHE A 65 -0.42 -6.04 -8.28
C PHE A 65 -1.56 -6.91 -7.74
N LEU A 66 -1.72 -8.14 -8.22
CA LEU A 66 -2.69 -9.09 -7.68
C LEU A 66 -2.43 -9.42 -6.21
N LEU A 67 -1.17 -9.59 -5.80
CA LEU A 67 -0.84 -9.73 -4.38
C LEU A 67 -1.11 -8.46 -3.58
N GLY A 68 -0.94 -7.28 -4.18
CA GLY A 68 -1.38 -6.01 -3.61
C GLY A 68 -2.89 -5.95 -3.40
N ILE A 69 -3.68 -6.53 -4.30
CA ILE A 69 -5.14 -6.66 -4.12
C ILE A 69 -5.46 -7.58 -2.94
N VAL A 70 -4.74 -8.71 -2.80
CA VAL A 70 -4.86 -9.57 -1.61
C VAL A 70 -4.52 -8.81 -0.34
N PHE A 71 -3.50 -7.94 -0.38
CA PHE A 71 -3.22 -7.01 0.72
C PHE A 71 -4.46 -6.15 0.98
N GLY A 72 -4.92 -5.36 0.03
CA GLY A 72 -6.05 -4.45 0.24
C GLY A 72 -7.34 -5.12 0.71
N LEU A 73 -7.55 -6.40 0.40
CA LEU A 73 -8.70 -7.16 0.88
C LEU A 73 -8.71 -7.35 2.41
N TYR A 74 -7.63 -7.06 3.16
CA TYR A 74 -7.71 -7.05 4.63
C TYR A 74 -8.71 -6.01 5.14
N GLU A 75 -8.91 -4.89 4.42
CA GLU A 75 -9.86 -3.83 4.79
C GLU A 75 -11.28 -4.37 4.92
N THR A 76 -11.65 -5.36 4.10
CA THR A 76 -12.95 -6.02 4.24
C THR A 76 -13.11 -6.63 5.62
N TRP A 77 -12.07 -7.26 6.16
CA TRP A 77 -12.17 -8.02 7.41
C TRP A 77 -11.89 -7.19 8.67
N ILE A 78 -10.90 -6.30 8.62
CA ILE A 78 -10.42 -5.58 9.80
C ILE A 78 -11.23 -4.31 10.00
N THR A 79 -11.26 -3.42 9.02
CA THR A 79 -11.94 -2.12 9.12
C THR A 79 -13.40 -2.19 8.67
N LYS A 80 -13.80 -3.26 7.97
CA LYS A 80 -15.18 -3.52 7.51
C LYS A 80 -15.76 -2.41 6.63
N VAL A 81 -14.92 -1.49 6.15
CA VAL A 81 -15.32 -0.30 5.38
C VAL A 81 -16.01 -0.66 4.07
N VAL A 82 -15.60 -1.77 3.46
CA VAL A 82 -16.20 -2.27 2.22
C VAL A 82 -17.62 -2.82 2.46
N TRP A 83 -17.97 -3.22 3.68
CA TRP A 83 -19.27 -3.79 3.97
C TRP A 83 -20.27 -2.81 4.57
N SER A 84 -19.79 -1.76 5.24
CA SER A 84 -20.66 -0.83 5.98
C SER A 84 -20.32 0.65 5.79
N GLY A 85 -19.40 0.98 4.89
CA GLY A 85 -18.92 2.36 4.71
C GLY A 85 -17.94 2.79 5.80
N TYR A 86 -17.51 4.06 5.73
CA TYR A 86 -16.57 4.62 6.68
C TYR A 86 -17.21 4.81 8.06
N PRO A 87 -16.43 4.74 9.15
CA PRO A 87 -16.91 5.17 10.45
C PRO A 87 -17.40 6.62 10.38
N ASP A 88 -18.49 6.92 11.09
CA ASP A 88 -19.06 8.27 11.21
C ASP A 88 -19.52 8.91 9.88
N SER A 89 -19.72 8.11 8.82
CA SER A 89 -20.35 8.55 7.56
C SER A 89 -21.74 7.94 7.37
N ASP A 90 -22.60 8.61 6.59
CA ASP A 90 -23.97 8.17 6.26
C ASP A 90 -24.01 6.98 5.27
N GLY A 91 -22.97 6.13 5.24
CA GLY A 91 -22.83 4.98 4.36
C GLY A 91 -21.63 5.07 3.42
N PHE A 92 -21.76 4.43 2.24
CA PHE A 92 -20.70 4.35 1.24
C PHE A 92 -20.49 5.70 0.52
N ALA A 93 -19.24 5.99 0.18
CA ALA A 93 -18.85 7.29 -0.35
C ALA A 93 -19.54 7.64 -1.68
N MET A 94 -19.66 6.67 -2.61
CA MET A 94 -20.18 6.95 -3.96
C MET A 94 -21.02 5.84 -4.59
N GLY A 95 -21.43 4.82 -3.81
CA GLY A 95 -22.37 3.80 -4.26
C GLY A 95 -21.97 2.37 -3.91
N SER A 96 -22.98 1.50 -3.90
CA SER A 96 -22.88 0.14 -3.35
C SER A 96 -23.69 -0.88 -4.16
N PHE A 97 -23.28 -2.14 -4.06
CA PHE A 97 -24.06 -3.28 -4.53
C PHE A 97 -24.97 -3.76 -3.40
N GLY A 98 -26.23 -3.32 -3.44
CA GLY A 98 -27.13 -3.43 -2.28
C GLY A 98 -26.66 -2.54 -1.12
N PRO A 99 -27.28 -2.65 0.07
CA PRO A 99 -26.91 -1.86 1.23
C PRO A 99 -25.68 -2.37 2.00
N TRP A 100 -24.96 -3.39 1.49
CA TRP A 100 -23.93 -4.13 2.24
C TRP A 100 -22.58 -4.26 1.54
N PHE A 101 -22.37 -3.62 0.39
CA PHE A 101 -21.10 -3.76 -0.33
C PHE A 101 -20.71 -2.53 -1.14
N GLY A 102 -19.72 -1.77 -0.67
CA GLY A 102 -19.22 -0.55 -1.30
C GLY A 102 -18.41 -0.83 -2.56
N ILE A 103 -18.92 -0.39 -3.72
CA ILE A 103 -18.23 -0.59 -5.00
C ILE A 103 -17.00 0.31 -5.06
N HIS A 104 -17.13 1.55 -4.61
CA HIS A 104 -16.07 2.54 -4.69
C HIS A 104 -14.98 2.31 -3.65
N GLU A 105 -15.36 1.86 -2.46
CA GLU A 105 -14.44 1.39 -1.42
C GLU A 105 -13.65 0.19 -1.95
N THR A 106 -14.32 -0.74 -2.63
CA THR A 106 -13.66 -1.89 -3.27
C THR A 106 -12.64 -1.43 -4.31
N VAL A 107 -13.03 -0.61 -5.30
CA VAL A 107 -12.10 -0.21 -6.36
C VAL A 107 -11.02 0.75 -5.84
N GLY A 108 -11.42 1.76 -5.07
CA GLY A 108 -10.55 2.80 -4.55
C GLY A 108 -9.58 2.29 -3.48
N LEU A 109 -10.05 1.58 -2.46
CA LEU A 109 -9.19 1.10 -1.38
C LEU A 109 -8.44 -0.17 -1.76
N ILE A 110 -9.12 -1.16 -2.35
CA ILE A 110 -8.50 -2.47 -2.61
C ILE A 110 -7.67 -2.44 -3.90
N LEU A 111 -8.25 -1.99 -5.03
CA LEU A 111 -7.55 -2.06 -6.32
C LEU A 111 -6.53 -0.93 -6.50
N PHE A 112 -6.68 0.18 -5.80
CA PHE A 112 -5.75 1.30 -5.90
C PHE A 112 -4.98 1.53 -4.61
N TYR A 113 -5.65 2.00 -3.54
CA TYR A 113 -4.99 2.57 -2.38
C TYR A 113 -4.01 1.57 -1.75
N HIS A 114 -4.50 0.51 -1.11
CA HIS A 114 -3.64 -0.42 -0.39
C HIS A 114 -2.77 -1.28 -1.31
N ALA A 115 -3.28 -1.68 -2.48
CA ALA A 115 -2.48 -2.39 -3.46
C ALA A 115 -1.23 -1.60 -3.86
N ILE A 116 -1.35 -0.28 -4.02
CA ILE A 116 -0.24 0.57 -4.41
C ILE A 116 0.54 1.06 -3.18
N THR A 117 -0.09 1.73 -2.23
CA THR A 117 0.59 2.43 -1.12
C THR A 117 1.10 1.48 -0.04
N SER A 118 0.41 0.36 0.21
CA SER A 118 0.79 -0.61 1.26
C SER A 118 1.64 -1.76 0.73
N PHE A 119 1.63 -2.01 -0.58
CA PHE A 119 2.39 -3.12 -1.19
C PHE A 119 3.35 -2.70 -2.30
N LEU A 120 2.87 -2.22 -3.45
CA LEU A 120 3.76 -1.96 -4.58
C LEU A 120 4.78 -0.84 -4.34
N LEU A 121 4.39 0.25 -3.68
CA LEU A 121 5.26 1.38 -3.40
C LEU A 121 6.34 1.05 -2.36
N PRO A 122 6.02 0.42 -1.20
CA PRO A 122 7.07 -0.10 -0.30
C PRO A 122 8.04 -1.04 -1.00
N LEU A 123 7.53 -1.94 -1.86
CA LEU A 123 8.38 -2.85 -2.64
C LEU A 123 9.25 -2.10 -3.67
N ALA A 124 8.70 -1.08 -4.32
CA ALA A 124 9.44 -0.23 -5.25
C ALA A 124 10.56 0.56 -4.54
N VAL A 125 10.30 1.08 -3.34
CA VAL A 125 11.32 1.71 -2.51
C VAL A 125 12.40 0.69 -2.11
N LEU A 126 12.00 -0.52 -1.71
CA LEU A 126 12.95 -1.58 -1.34
C LEU A 126 13.84 -2.01 -2.50
N THR A 127 13.27 -2.27 -3.68
CA THR A 127 14.02 -2.62 -4.89
C THR A 127 14.98 -1.51 -5.30
N ARG A 128 14.61 -0.25 -5.05
CA ARG A 128 15.46 0.88 -5.41
C ARG A 128 16.64 1.11 -4.47
N LEU A 129 16.43 0.85 -3.18
CA LEU A 129 17.40 1.11 -2.12
C LEU A 129 18.31 -0.09 -1.82
N PHE A 130 17.82 -1.32 -2.03
CA PHE A 130 18.51 -2.54 -1.63
C PHE A 130 18.74 -3.46 -2.84
N PRO A 131 20.01 -3.67 -3.27
CA PRO A 131 20.34 -4.51 -4.41
C PRO A 131 19.79 -5.95 -4.32
N ALA A 132 19.70 -6.51 -3.11
CA ALA A 132 19.16 -7.84 -2.89
C ALA A 132 17.67 -7.98 -3.28
N TYR A 133 16.89 -6.89 -3.15
CA TYR A 133 15.50 -6.84 -3.64
C TYR A 133 15.46 -6.56 -5.14
N ALA A 134 16.32 -5.65 -5.62
CA ALA A 134 16.45 -5.33 -7.04
C ALA A 134 16.75 -6.56 -7.91
N ALA A 135 17.52 -7.51 -7.37
CA ALA A 135 17.87 -8.76 -8.06
C ALA A 135 16.70 -9.76 -8.17
N ARG A 136 15.55 -9.52 -7.53
CA ARG A 136 14.45 -10.50 -7.42
C ARG A 136 13.10 -9.98 -7.87
N PHE A 137 12.94 -8.67 -7.86
CA PHE A 137 11.71 -7.98 -8.21
C PHE A 137 12.01 -6.95 -9.31
N PRO A 138 11.03 -6.68 -10.19
CA PRO A 138 11.23 -5.78 -11.31
C PRO A 138 11.52 -4.36 -10.85
N ALA A 139 12.37 -3.66 -11.61
CA ALA A 139 12.69 -2.26 -11.36
C ALA A 139 11.43 -1.38 -11.54
N PRO A 140 11.17 -0.45 -10.61
CA PRO A 140 9.98 0.40 -10.65
C PRO A 140 10.19 1.63 -11.55
N ASP A 141 10.78 1.43 -12.74
CA ASP A 141 11.18 2.51 -13.65
C ASP A 141 9.98 3.33 -14.17
N TRP A 142 8.78 2.75 -14.10
CA TRP A 142 7.55 3.44 -14.47
C TRP A 142 7.19 4.57 -13.49
N ILE A 143 7.61 4.51 -12.22
CA ILE A 143 7.52 5.62 -11.24
C ILE A 143 8.87 6.32 -11.10
N PHE A 144 9.96 5.56 -10.92
CA PHE A 144 11.26 6.09 -10.49
C PHE A 144 12.29 6.23 -11.62
N GLY A 145 11.88 5.99 -12.88
CA GLY A 145 12.73 6.20 -14.03
C GLY A 145 13.03 7.68 -14.29
N ALA A 146 14.01 7.92 -15.17
CA ALA A 146 14.44 9.26 -15.56
C ALA A 146 13.56 9.90 -16.66
N THR A 147 12.51 9.21 -17.12
CA THR A 147 11.67 9.72 -18.22
C THR A 147 10.73 10.83 -17.75
N ARG A 148 10.33 11.73 -18.67
CA ARG A 148 9.31 12.76 -18.40
C ARG A 148 8.00 12.16 -17.89
N TRP A 149 7.63 10.98 -18.38
CA TRP A 149 6.41 10.29 -17.95
C TRP A 149 6.50 9.75 -16.54
N ALA A 150 7.68 9.28 -16.12
CA ALA A 150 7.93 8.90 -14.73
C ALA A 150 7.82 10.12 -13.81
N LEU A 151 8.36 11.28 -14.22
CA LEU A 151 8.19 12.54 -13.48
C LEU A 151 6.71 12.95 -13.36
N LEU A 152 5.96 12.97 -14.46
CA LEU A 152 4.53 13.33 -14.46
C LEU A 152 3.71 12.39 -13.57
N ARG A 153 3.99 11.09 -13.57
CA ARG A 153 3.34 10.13 -12.66
C ARG A 153 3.66 10.42 -11.20
N ARG A 154 4.92 10.74 -10.87
CA ARG A 154 5.31 11.12 -9.50
C ARG A 154 4.56 12.36 -9.03
N ILE A 155 4.48 13.39 -9.87
CA ILE A 155 3.73 14.62 -9.58
C ILE A 155 2.25 14.30 -9.40
N GLY A 156 1.65 13.53 -10.32
CA GLY A 156 0.24 13.14 -10.23
C GLY A 156 -0.09 12.37 -8.96
N LEU A 157 0.74 11.38 -8.59
CA LEU A 157 0.58 10.63 -7.32
C LEU A 157 0.73 11.55 -6.10
N ALA A 158 1.71 12.47 -6.12
CA ALA A 158 1.90 13.44 -5.04
C ALA A 158 0.69 14.35 -4.87
N LEU A 159 0.10 14.82 -5.97
CA LEU A 159 -1.09 15.65 -5.93
C LEU A 159 -2.30 14.86 -5.42
N ILE A 160 -2.54 13.64 -5.92
CA ILE A 160 -3.64 12.79 -5.45
C ILE A 160 -3.53 12.57 -3.94
N TRP A 161 -2.37 12.13 -3.45
CA TRP A 161 -2.17 11.88 -2.01
C TRP A 161 -2.15 13.16 -1.18
N GLY A 162 -1.61 14.26 -1.71
CA GLY A 162 -1.66 15.57 -1.06
C GLY A 162 -3.07 16.10 -0.86
N LEU A 163 -3.93 15.94 -1.87
CA LEU A 163 -5.34 16.32 -1.78
C LEU A 163 -6.10 15.42 -0.78
N ILE A 164 -5.88 14.10 -0.81
CA ILE A 164 -6.49 13.14 0.13
C ILE A 164 -6.04 13.43 1.56
N SER A 165 -4.73 13.55 1.77
CA SER A 165 -4.19 13.87 3.09
C SER A 165 -4.74 15.20 3.57
N GLY A 166 -4.78 16.22 2.68
CA GLY A 166 -5.38 17.53 2.89
C GLY A 166 -6.79 17.47 3.47
N HIS A 167 -7.60 16.60 2.89
CA HIS A 167 -8.96 16.38 3.32
C HIS A 167 -9.02 15.66 4.69
N ASN A 168 -8.21 14.62 4.87
CA ASN A 168 -8.24 13.78 6.07
C ASN A 168 -7.59 14.43 7.31
N MET A 169 -6.61 15.31 7.12
CA MET A 169 -6.00 16.11 8.18
C MET A 169 -6.14 17.60 7.83
N PRO A 170 -7.20 18.29 8.25
CA PRO A 170 -7.34 19.71 7.97
C PRO A 170 -6.35 20.59 8.77
N ASP A 171 -5.79 20.11 9.88
CA ASP A 171 -4.80 20.88 10.66
C ASP A 171 -3.37 20.60 10.15
N PRO A 172 -2.66 21.61 9.59
CA PRO A 172 -1.26 21.51 9.18
C PRO A 172 -0.31 20.97 10.25
N ARG A 173 -0.60 21.23 11.54
CA ARG A 173 0.25 20.81 12.65
C ARG A 173 0.29 19.29 12.79
N LEU A 174 -0.83 18.62 12.49
CA LEU A 174 -0.92 17.16 12.56
C LEU A 174 -0.02 16.47 11.53
N TYR A 175 0.23 17.11 10.38
CA TYR A 175 1.22 16.63 9.42
C TYR A 175 2.63 16.71 9.97
N LEU A 176 3.00 17.83 10.59
CA LEU A 176 4.34 18.00 11.12
C LEU A 176 4.61 16.94 12.21
N VAL A 177 3.65 16.72 13.10
CA VAL A 177 3.78 15.76 14.20
C VAL A 177 3.73 14.31 13.72
N SER A 178 3.02 14.00 12.64
CA SER A 178 2.87 12.62 12.16
C SER A 178 3.92 12.25 11.11
N TRP A 179 4.16 13.13 10.13
CA TRP A 179 5.01 12.85 8.99
C TRP A 179 6.49 13.08 9.28
N LEU A 180 6.89 14.15 10.00
CA LEU A 180 8.31 14.40 10.27
C LEU A 180 8.96 13.25 11.05
N PRO A 181 8.35 12.70 12.11
CA PRO A 181 8.92 11.54 12.79
C PRO A 181 8.98 10.30 11.91
N MET A 182 7.95 10.06 11.09
CA MET A 182 7.96 8.94 10.13
C MET A 182 9.12 9.07 9.13
N LEU A 183 9.30 10.24 8.53
CA LEU A 183 10.42 10.50 7.62
C LEU A 183 11.77 10.39 8.32
N ALA A 184 11.90 10.92 9.53
CA ALA A 184 13.13 10.84 10.30
C ALA A 184 13.51 9.39 10.62
N LEU A 185 12.53 8.57 11.03
CA LEU A 185 12.74 7.14 11.31
C LEU A 185 13.09 6.36 10.04
N LEU A 186 12.42 6.64 8.92
CA LEU A 186 12.77 6.02 7.63
C LEU A 186 14.16 6.43 7.16
N ALA A 187 14.53 7.70 7.28
CA ALA A 187 15.85 8.22 6.92
C ALA A 187 16.96 7.61 7.79
N PHE A 188 16.74 7.62 9.10
CA PHE A 188 17.66 7.06 10.08
C PHE A 188 17.84 5.56 9.88
N GLY A 189 16.75 4.82 9.71
CA GLY A 189 16.79 3.39 9.45
C GLY A 189 17.54 3.09 8.15
N TYR A 190 17.26 3.81 7.06
CA TYR A 190 18.03 3.66 5.81
C TYR A 190 19.51 3.97 6.02
N TRP A 191 19.86 5.06 6.71
CA TRP A 191 21.25 5.42 6.99
C TRP A 191 22.02 4.33 7.74
N ARG A 192 21.38 3.67 8.72
CA ARG A 192 21.95 2.54 9.47
C ARG A 192 22.05 1.27 8.63
N LEU A 193 21.08 1.05 7.74
CA LEU A 193 20.89 -0.22 7.03
C LEU A 193 21.58 -0.29 5.66
N LYS A 194 21.87 0.86 5.03
CA LYS A 194 22.43 0.94 3.66
C LYS A 194 23.78 0.23 3.47
N HIS A 195 24.57 0.07 4.54
CA HIS A 195 25.87 -0.60 4.51
C HIS A 195 25.84 -2.03 5.07
N THR A 196 24.78 -2.41 5.77
CA THR A 196 24.73 -3.66 6.54
C THR A 196 23.99 -4.79 5.81
N LEU A 197 23.44 -4.54 4.61
CA LEU A 197 22.54 -5.49 3.96
C LEU A 197 23.07 -6.04 2.64
N ALA A 198 23.85 -7.11 2.75
CA ALA A 198 23.80 -8.23 1.81
C ALA A 198 22.60 -9.19 2.11
N ALA A 199 21.71 -8.84 3.05
CA ALA A 199 20.92 -9.83 3.77
C ALA A 199 19.53 -10.09 3.16
N ARG A 200 19.43 -11.24 2.50
CA ARG A 200 18.30 -12.19 2.41
C ARG A 200 16.89 -11.53 2.59
N PRO A 201 16.24 -11.14 1.47
CA PRO A 201 14.91 -10.52 1.38
C PRO A 201 13.71 -11.28 1.97
N ILE A 202 13.93 -12.40 2.67
CA ILE A 202 12.90 -13.41 2.89
C ILE A 202 12.88 -13.84 4.36
N LEU A 203 11.67 -13.93 4.90
CA LEU A 203 11.39 -14.67 6.13
C LEU A 203 11.97 -16.09 6.05
N SER A 204 12.56 -16.57 7.15
CA SER A 204 12.91 -17.99 7.24
C SER A 204 11.63 -18.84 7.24
N ARG A 205 11.75 -20.16 7.04
CA ARG A 205 10.60 -21.08 7.18
C ARG A 205 9.86 -20.86 8.50
N PHE A 206 10.62 -20.76 9.61
CA PHE A 206 10.07 -20.41 10.92
C PHE A 206 9.40 -19.04 10.93
N GLY A 207 10.06 -18.00 10.38
CA GLY A 207 9.49 -16.66 10.32
C GLY A 207 8.19 -16.56 9.52
N LEU A 208 8.00 -17.41 8.50
CA LEU A 208 6.74 -17.50 7.76
C LEU A 208 5.63 -18.12 8.58
N TRP A 209 5.91 -19.23 9.25
CA TRP A 209 4.93 -19.89 10.12
C TRP A 209 4.55 -18.98 11.29
N ALA A 210 5.54 -18.44 12.00
CA ALA A 210 5.32 -17.51 13.10
C ALA A 210 4.57 -16.26 12.63
N GLY A 211 4.96 -15.69 11.48
CA GLY A 211 4.29 -14.52 10.91
C GLY A 211 2.85 -14.81 10.46
N GLY A 212 2.59 -15.98 9.87
CA GLY A 212 1.25 -16.40 9.47
C GLY A 212 0.34 -16.68 10.67
N ILE A 213 0.86 -17.33 11.70
CA ILE A 213 0.12 -17.54 12.97
C ILE A 213 -0.17 -16.19 13.63
N TRP A 214 0.81 -15.29 13.71
CA TRP A 214 0.60 -13.97 14.28
C TRP A 214 -0.43 -13.16 13.47
N LEU A 215 -0.39 -13.25 12.14
CA LEU A 215 -1.41 -12.63 11.29
C LEU A 215 -2.80 -13.19 11.59
N ALA A 216 -2.95 -14.51 11.70
CA ALA A 216 -4.23 -15.13 12.04
C ALA A 216 -4.74 -14.67 13.42
N ILE A 217 -3.85 -14.55 14.42
CA ILE A 217 -4.20 -14.02 15.74
C ILE A 217 -4.71 -12.57 15.62
N LEU A 218 -4.02 -11.71 14.86
CA LEU A 218 -4.47 -10.33 14.65
C LEU A 218 -5.88 -10.29 14.06
N TYR A 219 -6.19 -11.12 13.06
CA TYR A 219 -7.53 -11.19 12.49
C TYR A 219 -8.58 -11.70 13.47
N ILE A 220 -8.31 -12.81 14.16
CA ILE A 220 -9.25 -13.42 15.11
C ILE A 220 -9.52 -12.48 16.29
N ALA A 221 -8.49 -11.77 16.78
CA ALA A 221 -8.64 -10.85 17.90
C ALA A 221 -9.31 -9.54 17.48
N SER A 222 -8.98 -8.98 16.31
CA SER A 222 -9.54 -7.71 15.86
C SER A 222 -10.97 -7.84 15.32
N TRP A 223 -11.34 -8.97 14.73
CA TRP A 223 -12.67 -9.19 14.16
C TRP A 223 -13.84 -8.91 15.13
N PRO A 224 -13.86 -9.46 16.37
CA PRO A 224 -14.89 -9.15 17.35
C PRO A 224 -14.62 -7.85 18.12
N ALA A 225 -13.40 -7.31 18.08
CA ALA A 225 -13.04 -6.13 18.86
C ALA A 225 -13.27 -4.81 18.10
N LEU A 226 -13.18 -4.83 16.77
CA LEU A 226 -13.32 -3.66 15.91
C LEU A 226 -14.64 -3.70 15.16
N ARG A 227 -15.38 -2.58 15.19
CA ARG A 227 -16.63 -2.38 14.45
C ARG A 227 -17.60 -3.56 14.54
N THR A 228 -18.03 -3.86 15.76
CA THR A 228 -18.96 -4.96 16.04
C THR A 228 -20.32 -4.77 15.37
N GLU A 229 -20.69 -3.53 15.07
CA GLU A 229 -21.89 -3.13 14.34
C GLU A 229 -21.84 -3.49 12.84
N ALA A 230 -20.65 -3.69 12.28
CA ALA A 230 -20.43 -3.84 10.84
C ALA A 230 -20.27 -5.30 10.39
N ILE A 231 -20.92 -6.25 11.08
CA ILE A 231 -20.85 -7.67 10.69
C ILE A 231 -21.54 -7.85 9.33
N PRO A 232 -20.84 -8.41 8.32
CA PRO A 232 -21.38 -8.50 6.97
C PRO A 232 -22.51 -9.53 6.89
N PRO A 233 -23.54 -9.28 6.07
CA PRO A 233 -24.50 -10.31 5.72
C PRO A 233 -23.86 -11.35 4.77
N ALA A 234 -24.50 -12.53 4.66
CA ALA A 234 -23.99 -13.63 3.84
C ALA A 234 -23.66 -13.25 2.37
N PRO A 235 -24.44 -12.40 1.67
CA PRO A 235 -24.08 -11.97 0.32
C PRO A 235 -22.76 -11.19 0.25
N ALA A 236 -22.50 -10.28 1.20
CA ALA A 236 -21.25 -9.51 1.24
C ALA A 236 -20.04 -10.41 1.51
N LEU A 237 -20.20 -11.42 2.37
CA LEU A 237 -19.19 -12.47 2.57
C LEU A 237 -18.96 -13.26 1.28
N GLY A 238 -20.02 -13.69 0.60
CA GLY A 238 -19.94 -14.41 -0.66
C GLY A 238 -19.19 -13.63 -1.75
N ILE A 239 -19.47 -12.34 -1.90
CA ILE A 239 -18.77 -11.45 -2.84
C ILE A 239 -17.29 -11.33 -2.45
N THR A 240 -17.00 -11.10 -1.18
CA THR A 240 -15.62 -10.95 -0.67
C THR A 240 -14.80 -12.21 -0.94
N LEU A 241 -15.34 -13.39 -0.60
CA LEU A 241 -14.71 -14.68 -0.87
C LEU A 241 -14.55 -14.93 -2.38
N GLY A 242 -15.56 -14.56 -3.18
CA GLY A 242 -15.49 -14.59 -4.63
C GLY A 242 -14.32 -13.76 -5.18
N LEU A 243 -14.09 -12.55 -4.65
CA LEU A 243 -12.95 -11.71 -5.02
C LEU A 243 -11.61 -12.36 -4.69
N TYR A 244 -11.46 -12.97 -3.50
CA TYR A 244 -10.26 -13.75 -3.16
C TYR A 244 -10.01 -14.89 -4.15
N ILE A 245 -11.06 -15.65 -4.49
CA ILE A 245 -10.96 -16.77 -5.44
C ILE A 245 -10.53 -16.26 -6.81
N VAL A 246 -11.18 -15.21 -7.34
CA VAL A 246 -10.86 -14.63 -8.64
C VAL A 246 -9.41 -14.14 -8.66
N VAL A 247 -8.98 -13.39 -7.65
CA VAL A 247 -7.59 -12.87 -7.56
C VAL A 247 -6.59 -14.03 -7.46
N ALA A 248 -6.88 -15.07 -6.69
CA ALA A 248 -6.03 -16.25 -6.58
C ALA A 248 -5.91 -17.02 -7.91
N LEU A 249 -7.01 -17.19 -8.64
CA LEU A 249 -7.01 -17.81 -9.98
C LEU A 249 -6.22 -16.98 -10.98
N LEU A 250 -6.44 -15.65 -11.01
CA LEU A 250 -5.70 -14.73 -11.87
C LEU A 250 -4.20 -14.74 -11.55
N PHE A 251 -3.83 -14.82 -10.27
CA PHE A 251 -2.44 -14.93 -9.83
C PHE A 251 -1.83 -16.27 -10.25
N TRP A 252 -2.57 -17.37 -10.09
CA TRP A 252 -2.11 -18.69 -10.48
C TRP A 252 -1.88 -18.80 -12.00
N TRP A 253 -2.73 -18.15 -12.79
CA TRP A 253 -2.59 -18.05 -14.25
C TRP A 253 -1.45 -17.15 -14.72
N GLN A 254 -0.87 -16.30 -13.86
CA GLN A 254 0.32 -15.56 -14.23
C GLN A 254 1.47 -16.51 -14.56
N LYS A 255 2.20 -16.21 -15.65
CA LYS A 255 3.42 -16.93 -16.01
C LYS A 255 4.42 -16.82 -14.87
N LYS A 256 5.15 -17.92 -14.64
CA LYS A 256 6.33 -17.87 -13.78
C LYS A 256 7.35 -16.95 -14.45
N HIS A 257 7.84 -15.98 -13.70
CA HIS A 257 8.88 -15.08 -14.15
C HIS A 257 10.22 -15.67 -13.76
N GLU A 258 11.07 -15.92 -14.74
CA GLU A 258 12.47 -16.20 -14.48
C GLU A 258 13.14 -14.88 -14.10
N PRO A 259 13.84 -14.80 -12.96
CA PRO A 259 14.55 -13.58 -12.59
C PRO A 259 15.48 -13.22 -13.75
N ALA A 260 15.39 -11.98 -14.23
CA ALA A 260 16.27 -11.49 -15.27
C ALA A 260 17.71 -11.81 -14.91
N SER A 261 18.43 -12.46 -15.85
CA SER A 261 19.88 -12.61 -15.80
C SER A 261 20.48 -11.28 -15.36
N GLN A 262 21.43 -11.34 -14.42
CA GLN A 262 22.07 -10.24 -13.70
C GLN A 262 22.78 -9.25 -14.65
N SER A 263 22.07 -8.57 -15.54
CA SER A 263 22.61 -7.41 -16.22
C SER A 263 22.84 -6.36 -15.15
N LEU A 264 24.12 -6.09 -14.91
CA LEU A 264 24.69 -5.15 -13.96
C LEU A 264 23.77 -3.93 -13.80
N LEU A 265 22.95 -3.95 -12.75
CA LEU A 265 22.05 -2.83 -12.51
C LEU A 265 22.92 -1.59 -12.30
N PRO A 266 22.61 -0.47 -12.99
CA PRO A 266 23.36 0.76 -12.81
C PRO A 266 23.37 1.13 -11.33
N ALA A 267 24.50 1.69 -10.89
CA ALA A 267 24.73 2.10 -9.51
C ALA A 267 23.48 2.81 -8.94
N PRO A 268 23.13 2.59 -7.66
CA PRO A 268 21.93 3.19 -7.08
C PRO A 268 22.00 4.70 -7.27
N ALA A 269 21.22 5.25 -8.21
CA ALA A 269 21.25 6.69 -8.43
C ALA A 269 20.91 7.38 -7.10
N ARG A 270 21.72 8.37 -6.72
CA ARG A 270 21.83 8.97 -5.38
C ARG A 270 20.58 9.75 -4.90
N MET A 271 19.42 9.57 -5.52
CA MET A 271 18.28 10.50 -5.43
C MET A 271 16.91 10.01 -4.89
N PRO A 272 16.70 8.83 -4.29
CA PRO A 272 15.34 8.37 -3.93
C PRO A 272 14.71 9.09 -2.72
N PHE A 273 15.49 9.47 -1.70
CA PHE A 273 14.95 10.12 -0.49
C PHE A 273 14.49 11.56 -0.73
N PHE A 274 15.20 12.28 -1.61
CA PHE A 274 14.85 13.64 -2.02
C PHE A 274 13.48 13.71 -2.72
N TRP A 275 13.10 12.66 -3.46
CA TRP A 275 11.78 12.60 -4.08
C TRP A 275 10.66 12.30 -3.11
N LEU A 276 10.88 11.45 -2.10
CA LEU A 276 9.94 11.26 -0.99
C LEU A 276 9.68 12.60 -0.28
N LEU A 277 10.73 13.40 -0.09
CA LEU A 277 10.63 14.76 0.46
C LEU A 277 9.89 15.72 -0.49
N ILE A 278 10.14 15.69 -1.80
CA ILE A 278 9.41 16.55 -2.76
C ILE A 278 7.92 16.19 -2.81
N VAL A 279 7.59 14.90 -2.89
CA VAL A 279 6.21 14.41 -2.82
C VAL A 279 5.58 14.84 -1.50
N PHE A 280 6.33 14.74 -0.40
CA PHE A 280 5.92 15.20 0.91
C PHE A 280 5.63 16.71 0.93
N PHE A 281 6.50 17.54 0.37
CA PHE A 281 6.37 19.01 0.42
C PHE A 281 5.28 19.51 -0.52
N ILE A 282 5.13 18.90 -1.69
CA ILE A 282 4.00 19.17 -2.59
C ILE A 282 2.71 18.75 -1.91
N GLY A 283 2.67 17.55 -1.33
CA GLY A 283 1.51 17.05 -0.61
C GLY A 283 1.10 17.98 0.53
N LEU A 284 2.06 18.33 1.40
CA LEU A 284 1.86 19.27 2.50
C LEU A 284 1.41 20.65 2.02
N ALA A 285 2.04 21.22 0.99
CA ALA A 285 1.65 22.53 0.46
C ALA A 285 0.23 22.51 -0.10
N THR A 286 -0.13 21.44 -0.81
CA THR A 286 -1.49 21.22 -1.33
C THR A 286 -2.49 21.05 -0.19
N SER A 287 -2.17 20.24 0.82
CA SER A 287 -2.99 20.02 2.01
C SER A 287 -3.25 21.29 2.81
N VAL A 288 -2.20 22.09 3.04
CA VAL A 288 -2.29 23.38 3.74
C VAL A 288 -3.12 24.39 2.94
N GLY A 289 -2.94 24.44 1.62
CA GLY A 289 -3.70 25.32 0.73
C GLY A 289 -5.20 24.98 0.71
N ILE A 290 -5.55 23.70 0.73
CA ILE A 290 -6.95 23.23 0.80
C ILE A 290 -7.57 23.58 2.14
N SER A 291 -6.85 23.31 3.23
CA SER A 291 -7.36 23.53 4.60
C SER A 291 -7.65 25.00 4.89
N ALA A 292 -6.94 25.91 4.21
CA ALA A 292 -7.21 27.35 4.26
C ALA A 292 -8.45 27.79 3.45
N GLY A 293 -9.00 26.93 2.58
CA GLY A 293 -10.12 27.22 1.67
C GLY A 293 -11.28 26.22 1.81
N VAL A 294 -11.87 26.15 3.00
CA VAL A 294 -12.80 25.10 3.49
C VAL A 294 -13.98 24.77 2.54
N GLY A 295 -14.42 25.70 1.68
CA GLY A 295 -15.52 25.45 0.73
C GLY A 295 -15.12 24.79 -0.61
N LEU A 296 -13.98 25.16 -1.19
CA LEU A 296 -13.46 24.52 -2.41
C LEU A 296 -12.88 23.13 -2.11
N ALA A 297 -12.43 22.93 -0.88
CA ALA A 297 -11.80 21.71 -0.37
C ALA A 297 -12.67 20.46 -0.53
N ALA A 298 -13.95 20.53 -0.15
CA ALA A 298 -14.85 19.37 -0.20
C ALA A 298 -15.14 18.92 -1.64
N GLY A 299 -15.42 19.86 -2.55
CA GLY A 299 -15.66 19.56 -3.96
C GLY A 299 -14.40 19.04 -4.66
N LEU A 300 -13.23 19.58 -4.33
CA LEU A 300 -11.96 19.12 -4.90
C LEU A 300 -11.50 17.77 -4.32
N ALA A 301 -11.88 17.40 -3.09
CA ALA A 301 -11.51 16.12 -2.48
C ALA A 301 -12.17 14.90 -3.15
N VAL A 302 -13.33 15.09 -3.80
CA VAL A 302 -13.99 14.04 -4.59
C VAL A 302 -13.17 13.66 -5.83
N LEU A 303 -12.46 14.62 -6.44
CA LEU A 303 -11.69 14.38 -7.67
C LEU A 303 -10.53 13.37 -7.48
N PRO A 304 -9.68 13.46 -6.44
CA PRO A 304 -8.70 12.43 -6.11
C PRO A 304 -9.32 11.07 -5.93
N PHE A 305 -10.46 10.98 -5.24
CA PHE A 305 -11.11 9.70 -4.99
C PHE A 305 -11.62 9.07 -6.30
N LEU A 306 -12.29 9.85 -7.15
CA LEU A 306 -12.68 9.42 -8.49
C LEU A 306 -11.47 9.02 -9.35
N ALA A 307 -10.36 9.77 -9.24
CA ALA A 307 -9.13 9.44 -9.93
C ALA A 307 -8.54 8.11 -9.43
N MET A 308 -8.55 7.84 -8.12
CA MET A 308 -8.12 6.55 -7.56
C MET A 308 -8.96 5.40 -8.09
N VAL A 309 -10.29 5.56 -8.13
CA VAL A 309 -11.21 4.55 -8.65
C VAL A 309 -10.92 4.30 -10.14
N ALA A 310 -10.83 5.35 -10.94
CA ALA A 310 -10.56 5.24 -12.37
C ALA A 310 -9.18 4.62 -12.66
N ILE A 311 -8.13 5.04 -11.94
CA ILE A 311 -6.78 4.50 -12.11
C ILE A 311 -6.71 3.06 -11.60
N GLY A 312 -7.34 2.74 -10.47
CA GLY A 312 -7.41 1.38 -9.92
C GLY A 312 -8.05 0.40 -10.89
N ALA A 313 -9.23 0.74 -11.41
CA ALA A 313 -9.92 -0.04 -12.44
C ALA A 313 -9.08 -0.15 -13.72
N GLY A 314 -8.49 0.96 -14.18
CA GLY A 314 -7.64 1.00 -15.37
C GLY A 314 -6.38 0.14 -15.23
N LEU A 315 -5.72 0.16 -14.06
CA LEU A 315 -4.56 -0.67 -13.75
C LEU A 315 -4.93 -2.14 -13.71
N PHE A 316 -6.06 -2.49 -13.08
CA PHE A 316 -6.55 -3.87 -13.07
C PHE A 316 -6.80 -4.37 -14.50
N PHE A 317 -7.54 -3.61 -15.31
CA PHE A 317 -7.79 -4.00 -16.69
C PHE A 317 -6.49 -4.08 -17.51
N TRP A 318 -5.61 -3.10 -17.41
CA TRP A 318 -4.39 -3.06 -18.22
C TRP A 318 -3.34 -4.10 -17.79
N LEU A 319 -3.03 -4.21 -16.50
CA LEU A 319 -2.01 -5.14 -16.00
C LEU A 319 -2.51 -6.58 -16.01
N VAL A 320 -3.72 -6.82 -15.54
CA VAL A 320 -4.22 -8.17 -15.29
C VAL A 320 -4.92 -8.72 -16.52
N VAL A 321 -5.90 -7.99 -17.08
CA VAL A 321 -6.68 -8.49 -18.23
C VAL A 321 -5.86 -8.39 -19.51
N TRP A 322 -5.39 -7.20 -19.86
CA TRP A 322 -4.71 -6.99 -21.15
C TRP A 322 -3.32 -7.60 -21.20
N ARG A 323 -2.45 -7.28 -20.22
CA ARG A 323 -1.08 -7.83 -20.18
C ARG A 323 -1.02 -9.25 -19.63
N GLY A 324 -1.78 -9.56 -18.59
CA GLY A 324 -1.73 -10.88 -17.95
C GLY A 324 -2.41 -11.98 -18.76
N LEU A 325 -3.61 -11.72 -19.30
CA LEU A 325 -4.41 -12.76 -19.97
C LEU A 325 -4.24 -12.73 -21.50
N ILE A 326 -4.30 -11.54 -22.12
CA ILE A 326 -4.35 -11.41 -23.58
C ILE A 326 -2.94 -11.42 -24.21
N ARG A 327 -2.07 -10.50 -23.80
CA ARG A 327 -0.70 -10.39 -24.32
C ARG A 327 0.29 -11.10 -23.41
N ARG A 328 0.29 -12.44 -23.44
CA ARG A 328 1.22 -13.33 -22.71
C ARG A 328 2.70 -13.14 -23.10
N CYS A 329 3.23 -11.93 -23.04
CA CYS A 329 4.64 -11.59 -23.24
C CYS A 329 5.39 -11.76 -21.93
#